data_AF-A0A026W142-F1
#
_entry.id   AF-A0A026W142-F1
#
_cell.length_a   1.000
_cell.length_b   1.000
_cell.length_c   1.000
_cell.angle_alpha   90.00
_cell.angle_beta   90.00
_cell.angle_gamma   90.00
#
_symmetry.space_group_name_H-M   'P 1'
#
loop_
_entity.id
_entity.type
_entity.pdbx_description
1 polymer ?
#
loop_
_entity_poly.entity_id
_entity_poly.type
_entity_poly.pdbx_seq_one_letter_code
_entity_poly.pdbx_strand_id
1 'polypeptide(L)'
;MSKKADVWVPHELTEKNILDRVMICESLLKWNSLEAFLKRVVTGDEKWVVYNNIRRKRSWCGPEEVEVLWLEDFFAQKSRDFYKRGIMSLPERWQKVVDQDGQYILD
;
A
#
# COMPACT_ATOMS: atom_id res chain seq x y z
N MET A 1 13.43 -5.99 6.39
CA MET A 1 13.06 -6.57 5.09
C MET A 1 13.62 -7.98 5.02
N SER A 2 12.76 -8.95 4.70
CA SER A 2 13.13 -10.34 4.42
C SER A 2 12.70 -10.68 2.99
N LYS A 3 13.31 -11.70 2.37
CA LYS A 3 12.98 -12.14 1.01
C LYS A 3 12.17 -13.44 1.11
N LYS A 4 10.94 -13.44 0.60
CA LYS A 4 10.03 -14.59 0.62
C LYS A 4 9.51 -14.86 -0.79
N ALA A 5 9.74 -16.07 -1.30
CA ALA A 5 9.36 -16.47 -2.67
C ALA A 5 9.75 -15.41 -3.74
N ASP A 6 10.99 -14.92 -3.66
CA ASP A 6 11.53 -13.85 -4.51
C ASP A 6 10.91 -12.44 -4.38
N VAL A 7 9.97 -12.25 -3.47
CA VAL A 7 9.34 -10.96 -3.15
C VAL A 7 9.93 -10.38 -1.85
N TRP A 8 10.17 -9.07 -1.82
CA TRP A 8 10.58 -8.36 -0.61
C TRP A 8 9.38 -8.14 0.31
N VAL A 9 9.47 -8.65 1.54
CA VAL A 9 8.46 -8.41 2.59
C VAL A 9 9.00 -7.50 3.69
N PRO A 10 8.15 -6.68 4.34
CA PRO A 10 8.60 -5.71 5.35
C PRO A 10 9.39 -6.34 6.51
N HIS A 11 8.82 -7.36 7.14
CA HIS A 11 9.38 -8.08 8.29
C HIS A 11 8.79 -9.49 8.37
N GLU A 12 9.43 -10.38 9.13
CA GLU A 12 8.88 -11.71 9.40
C GLU A 12 7.78 -11.64 10.44
N LEU A 13 6.62 -12.21 10.11
CA LEU A 13 5.45 -12.19 10.99
C LEU A 13 5.62 -13.24 12.10
N THR A 14 5.38 -12.84 13.34
CA THR A 14 5.21 -13.79 14.45
C THR A 14 3.85 -14.49 14.35
N GLU A 15 3.69 -15.64 15.00
CA GLU A 15 2.39 -16.34 15.08
C GLU A 15 1.28 -15.41 15.60
N LYS A 16 1.59 -14.59 16.60
CA LYS A 16 0.65 -13.59 17.13
C LYS A 16 0.25 -12.58 16.05
N ASN A 17 1.20 -12.07 15.27
CA ASN A 17 0.86 -11.11 14.20
C ASN A 17 0.00 -11.77 13.11
N ILE A 18 0.26 -13.03 12.79
CA ILE A 18 -0.52 -13.80 11.82
C ILE A 18 -1.97 -13.93 12.31
N LEU A 19 -2.16 -14.38 13.55
CA LEU A 19 -3.47 -14.55 14.16
C LEU A 19 -4.22 -13.22 14.25
N ASP A 20 -3.57 -12.17 14.75
CA ASP A 20 -4.16 -10.84 14.87
C ASP A 20 -4.61 -10.31 13.49
N ARG A 21 -3.82 -10.53 12.44
CA ARG A 21 -4.18 -10.14 11.06
C ARG A 21 -5.43 -10.85 10.56
N VAL A 22 -5.54 -12.16 10.75
CA VAL A 22 -6.74 -12.93 10.35
C VAL A 22 -7.97 -12.42 11.09
N MET A 23 -7.90 -12.37 12.42
CA MET A 23 -9.04 -11.95 13.27
C MET A 23 -9.53 -10.54 12.91
N ILE A 24 -8.62 -9.60 12.68
CA ILE A 24 -8.97 -8.23 12.28
C ILE A 24 -9.61 -8.23 10.89
N CYS A 25 -9.02 -8.92 9.90
CA CYS A 25 -9.54 -8.95 8.52
C CYS A 25 -10.94 -9.59 8.46
N GLU A 26 -11.18 -10.70 9.17
CA GLU A 26 -12.49 -11.34 9.27
C GLU A 26 -13.53 -10.40 9.89
N SER A 27 -13.17 -9.70 10.97
CA SER A 27 -14.04 -8.73 11.64
C SER A 27 -14.42 -7.57 10.70
N LEU A 28 -13.44 -7.04 9.96
CA LEU A 28 -13.65 -5.95 9.00
C LEU A 28 -14.52 -6.39 7.82
N LEU A 29 -14.33 -7.62 7.31
CA LEU A 29 -15.18 -8.21 6.27
C LEU A 29 -16.63 -8.33 6.73
N LYS A 30 -16.85 -8.89 7.92
CA LYS A 30 -18.19 -9.01 8.52
C LYS A 30 -18.84 -7.65 8.74
N TRP A 31 -18.07 -6.66 9.19
CA TRP A 31 -18.62 -5.33 9.39
C TRP A 31 -19.00 -4.67 8.06
N ASN A 32 -18.13 -4.76 7.04
CA ASN A 32 -18.40 -4.16 5.74
C ASN A 32 -19.56 -4.85 5.00
N SER A 33 -19.82 -6.13 5.24
CA SER A 33 -20.98 -6.83 4.67
C SER A 33 -22.31 -6.45 5.34
N LEU A 34 -22.28 -6.08 6.62
CA LEU A 34 -23.44 -5.57 7.34
C LEU A 34 -23.74 -4.10 6.99
N GLU A 35 -22.71 -3.26 6.96
CA GLU A 35 -22.82 -1.85 6.65
C GLU A 35 -21.60 -1.38 5.86
N ALA A 36 -21.81 -0.87 4.64
CA ALA A 36 -20.74 -0.39 3.77
C ALA A 36 -20.10 0.91 4.33
N PHE A 37 -19.11 0.78 5.20
CA PHE A 37 -18.46 1.90 5.89
C PHE A 37 -17.28 2.52 5.13
N LEU A 38 -16.76 1.84 4.10
CA LEU A 38 -15.55 2.28 3.37
C LEU A 38 -15.65 3.70 2.79
N LYS A 39 -16.85 4.14 2.39
CA LYS A 39 -17.07 5.50 1.89
C LYS A 39 -16.86 6.59 2.95
N ARG A 40 -16.86 6.22 4.23
CA ARG A 40 -16.68 7.10 5.39
C ARG A 40 -15.25 7.07 5.94
N VAL A 41 -14.40 6.17 5.42
CA VAL A 41 -13.02 6.01 5.91
C VAL A 41 -12.14 7.14 5.41
N VAL A 42 -11.37 7.71 6.32
CA VAL A 42 -10.27 8.64 6.03
C VAL A 42 -8.97 7.98 6.47
N THR A 43 -7.99 7.89 5.57
CA THR A 43 -6.68 7.29 5.85
C THR A 43 -5.56 8.28 5.53
N GLY A 44 -4.49 8.26 6.30
CA GLY A 44 -3.26 9.00 6.04
C GLY A 44 -2.04 8.17 6.42
N ASP A 45 -0.93 8.40 5.74
CA ASP A 45 0.37 7.80 6.05
C ASP A 45 1.48 8.78 5.66
N GLU A 46 2.63 8.67 6.31
CA GLU A 46 3.77 9.53 6.08
C GLU A 46 4.74 8.86 5.11
N LYS A 47 5.21 9.62 4.11
CA LYS A 47 6.21 9.15 3.16
C LYS A 47 7.35 10.13 3.07
N TRP A 48 8.55 9.67 3.39
CA TRP A 48 9.77 10.44 3.18
C TRP A 48 10.03 10.66 1.70
N VAL A 49 10.18 11.93 1.34
CA VAL A 49 10.54 12.42 0.01
C VAL A 49 11.98 12.92 0.12
N VAL A 50 12.93 12.15 -0.42
CA VAL A 50 14.35 12.49 -0.34
C VAL A 50 14.65 13.59 -1.35
N TYR A 51 15.43 14.60 -0.93
CA TYR A 51 15.81 15.75 -1.76
C TYR A 51 16.48 15.31 -3.09
N ASN A 52 17.52 14.49 -3.00
CA ASN A 52 18.23 13.97 -4.17
C ASN A 52 17.74 12.56 -4.52
N ASN A 53 16.55 12.46 -5.14
CA ASN A 53 15.99 11.19 -5.60
C ASN A 53 16.23 11.01 -7.10
N ILE A 54 17.50 10.80 -7.48
CA ILE A 54 17.89 10.53 -8.88
C ILE A 54 17.26 9.21 -9.33
N ARG A 55 16.05 9.26 -9.87
CA ARG A 55 15.46 8.14 -10.60
C ARG A 55 16.12 8.12 -11.97
N ARG A 56 16.69 6.98 -12.36
CA ARG A 56 17.19 6.78 -13.73
C ARG A 56 16.02 6.88 -14.72
N LYS A 57 15.73 8.07 -15.24
CA LYS A 57 14.89 8.27 -16.43
C LYS A 57 15.77 8.10 -17.68
N ARG A 58 15.25 7.48 -18.74
CA ARG A 58 15.91 7.45 -20.06
C ARG A 58 15.62 8.75 -20.82
N SER A 59 16.00 9.89 -20.24
CA SER A 59 15.80 11.22 -20.84
C SER A 59 16.95 12.13 -20.44
N TRP A 60 17.40 12.98 -21.37
CA TRP A 60 18.46 13.97 -21.12
C TRP A 60 17.83 15.25 -20.57
N CYS A 61 18.10 15.57 -19.32
CA CYS A 61 17.69 16.81 -18.65
C CYS A 61 18.86 17.35 -17.82
N GLY A 62 18.91 18.67 -17.58
CA GLY A 62 19.89 19.29 -16.70
C GLY A 62 19.63 18.95 -15.21
N PRO A 63 20.64 18.97 -14.33
CA PRO A 63 20.50 18.55 -12.92
C PRO A 63 19.39 19.30 -12.13
N GLU A 64 19.31 20.62 -12.26
CA GLU A 64 18.28 21.45 -11.61
C GLU A 64 16.86 21.17 -12.12
N GLU A 65 16.74 20.92 -13.43
CA GLU A 65 15.45 20.63 -14.07
C GLU A 65 14.88 19.27 -13.61
N VAL A 66 15.76 18.32 -13.26
CA VAL A 66 15.36 17.00 -12.76
C VAL A 66 14.77 17.06 -11.35
N GLU A 67 15.28 17.91 -10.45
CA GLU A 67 14.82 17.99 -9.06
C GLU A 67 13.41 18.60 -8.95
N VAL A 68 13.17 19.74 -9.61
CA VAL A 68 11.87 20.45 -9.57
C VAL A 68 10.77 19.61 -10.22
N LEU A 69 11.02 19.06 -11.42
CA LEU A 69 10.05 18.23 -12.13
C LEU A 69 9.72 16.96 -11.33
N TRP A 70 10.66 16.40 -10.57
CA TRP A 70 10.40 15.17 -9.83
C TRP A 70 9.39 15.36 -8.68
N LEU A 71 9.46 16.46 -7.94
CA LEU A 71 8.52 16.73 -6.85
C LEU A 71 7.11 16.98 -7.37
N GLU A 72 6.99 17.76 -8.44
CA GLU A 72 5.71 18.00 -9.11
C GLU A 72 5.13 16.70 -9.68
N ASP A 73 5.95 15.92 -10.40
CA ASP A 73 5.59 14.59 -10.88
C ASP A 73 5.16 13.66 -9.74
N PHE A 74 5.82 13.72 -8.58
CA PHE A 74 5.54 12.86 -7.44
C PHE A 74 4.15 13.15 -6.86
N PHE A 75 3.82 14.42 -6.61
CA PHE A 75 2.49 14.79 -6.12
C PHE A 75 1.40 14.59 -7.17
N ALA A 76 1.71 14.76 -8.46
CA ALA A 76 0.80 14.48 -9.56
C ALA A 76 0.63 12.98 -9.86
N GLN A 77 1.53 12.12 -9.36
CA GLN A 77 1.60 10.70 -9.75
C GLN A 77 0.32 9.92 -9.44
N LYS A 78 -0.38 10.24 -8.35
CA LYS A 78 -1.52 9.49 -7.86
C LYS A 78 -2.77 10.36 -7.91
N SER A 79 -3.71 9.99 -8.78
CA SER A 79 -5.01 10.69 -8.85
C SER A 79 -5.89 10.33 -7.66
N ARG A 80 -6.92 11.15 -7.41
CA ARG A 80 -7.96 10.84 -6.43
C ARG A 80 -8.57 9.45 -6.62
N ASP A 81 -8.78 9.05 -7.87
CA ASP A 81 -9.34 7.73 -8.21
C ASP A 81 -8.38 6.59 -7.89
N PHE A 82 -7.06 6.81 -7.94
CA PHE A 82 -6.10 5.82 -7.48
C PHE A 82 -6.33 5.48 -6.00
N TYR A 83 -6.45 6.51 -5.14
CA TYR A 83 -6.72 6.32 -3.71
C TYR A 83 -8.09 5.71 -3.45
N LYS A 84 -9.13 6.20 -4.15
CA LYS A 84 -10.49 5.66 -4.06
C LYS A 84 -10.52 4.17 -4.40
N ARG A 85 -9.88 3.75 -5.50
CA ARG A 85 -9.79 2.33 -5.87
C ARG A 85 -9.05 1.52 -4.81
N GLY A 86 -7.97 2.07 -4.25
CA GLY A 86 -7.24 1.44 -3.15
C GLY A 86 -8.12 1.13 -1.94
N ILE A 87 -8.87 2.12 -1.45
CA ILE A 87 -9.81 1.94 -0.32
C ILE A 87 -10.91 0.95 -0.68
N MET A 88 -11.51 1.06 -1.87
CA MET A 88 -12.60 0.18 -2.28
C MET A 88 -12.15 -1.27 -2.54
N SER A 89 -10.85 -1.51 -2.77
CA SER A 89 -10.26 -2.85 -2.89
C SER A 89 -9.94 -3.52 -1.54
N LEU A 90 -10.15 -2.83 -0.42
CA LEU A 90 -9.85 -3.37 0.91
C LEU A 90 -10.58 -4.69 1.23
N PRO A 91 -11.87 -4.89 0.90
CA PRO A 91 -12.54 -6.17 1.15
C PRO A 91 -11.86 -7.33 0.44
N GLU A 92 -11.47 -7.15 -0.83
CA GLU A 92 -10.75 -8.18 -1.59
C GLU A 92 -9.39 -8.49 -0.96
N ARG A 93 -8.69 -7.47 -0.46
CA ARG A 93 -7.39 -7.63 0.23
C ARG A 93 -7.54 -8.32 1.58
N TRP A 94 -8.55 -7.95 2.38
CA TRP A 94 -8.84 -8.62 3.65
C TRP A 94 -9.18 -10.09 3.43
N GLN A 95 -9.98 -10.40 2.40
CA GLN A 95 -10.31 -11.78 2.05
C GLN A 95 -9.05 -12.58 1.70
N LYS A 96 -8.15 -12.02 0.88
CA LYS A 96 -6.86 -12.67 0.57
C LYS A 96 -6.01 -12.93 1.82
N VAL A 97 -6.04 -12.05 2.82
CA VAL A 97 -5.33 -12.29 4.09
C VAL A 97 -5.93 -13.47 4.83
N VAL A 98 -7.25 -13.60 4.86
CA VAL A 98 -7.93 -14.75 5.49
C VAL A 98 -7.64 -16.04 4.73
N ASP A 99 -7.78 -16.03 3.41
CA ASP A 99 -7.55 -17.19 2.54
C ASP A 99 -6.08 -17.69 2.57
N GLN A 100 -5.15 -16.83 2.96
CA GLN A 100 -3.73 -17.12 3.09
C GLN A 100 -3.28 -17.26 4.55
N ASP A 101 -4.19 -17.56 5.48
CA ASP A 101 -3.90 -17.79 6.90
C ASP A 101 -3.05 -16.66 7.51
N GLY A 102 -3.37 -15.41 7.20
CA GLY A 102 -2.72 -14.22 7.76
C GLY A 102 -1.37 -13.85 7.14
N GLN A 103 -0.88 -14.62 6.16
CA GLN A 103 0.39 -14.36 5.49
C GLN A 103 0.37 -13.05 4.66
N TYR A 104 1.54 -12.67 4.14
CA TYR A 104 1.62 -11.59 3.17
C TYR A 104 1.02 -12.02 1.84
N ILE A 105 0.24 -11.12 1.25
CA ILE A 105 -0.16 -11.21 -0.15
C ILE A 105 1.10 -11.06 -1.00
N LEU A 106 1.37 -12.04 -1.85
CA LEU A 106 2.46 -12.04 -2.81
C LEU A 106 1.83 -11.87 -4.20
N ASP A 107 1.84 -10.63 -4.69
CA ASP A 107 1.28 -10.20 -5.98
C ASP A 107 2.37 -9.72 -6.96
#